data_AF-E2SPG6-F1
#
_entry.id   AF-E2SPG6-F1
#
_cell.length_a   1.000
_cell.length_b   1.000
_cell.length_c   1.000
_cell.angle_alpha   90.00
_cell.angle_beta   90.00
_cell.angle_gamma   90.00
#
_symmetry.space_group_name_H-M   'P 1'
#
loop_
_entity.id
_entity.type
_entity.pdbx_description
1 polymer ?
#
loop_
_entity_poly.entity_id
_entity_poly.type
_entity_poly.pdbx_seq_one_letter_code
_entity_poly.pdbx_strand_id
1 'polypeptide(L)' 'MDASRHLGHILKAYHKGIQLKHHEDADNLLDYDEFIQRCTCRGYGTFALGTTMQLDVTDFSIVPYDELMNKIKELLQ' A
#
# COMPACT_ATOMS: atom_id res chain seq x y z
N MET A 1 -7.23 -4.50 13.05
CA MET A 1 -7.67 -5.19 11.80
C MET A 1 -9.17 -5.11 11.68
N ASP A 2 -9.72 -5.04 10.47
CA ASP A 2 -11.17 -5.12 10.26
C ASP A 2 -11.65 -6.58 10.45
N ALA A 3 -12.47 -6.80 11.47
CA ALA A 3 -13.01 -8.12 11.81
C ALA A 3 -14.06 -8.63 10.80
N SER A 4 -14.56 -7.77 9.91
CA SER A 4 -15.50 -8.16 8.85
C SER A 4 -14.82 -8.75 7.60
N ARG A 5 -13.48 -8.71 7.54
CA ARG A 5 -12.72 -9.09 6.36
C ARG A 5 -12.82 -10.60 6.10
N HIS A 6 -13.19 -11.00 4.89
CA HIS A 6 -13.33 -12.43 4.55
C HIS A 6 -12.00 -13.20 4.66
N LEU A 7 -12.03 -14.46 5.15
CA LEU A 7 -10.84 -15.28 5.42
C LEU A 7 -9.92 -15.48 4.20
N GLY A 8 -10.49 -15.48 3.00
CA GLY A 8 -9.73 -15.57 1.74
C GLY A 8 -8.73 -14.42 1.51
N HIS A 9 -8.83 -13.32 2.25
CA HIS A 9 -7.85 -12.22 2.18
C HIS A 9 -6.69 -12.37 3.18
N ILE A 10 -6.85 -13.20 4.20
CA ILE A 10 -5.92 -13.28 5.34
C ILE A 10 -5.32 -14.67 5.54
N LEU A 11 -5.80 -15.68 4.81
CA LEU A 11 -5.24 -17.03 4.76
C LEU A 11 -4.44 -17.24 3.46
N LYS A 12 -3.37 -18.04 3.53
CA LYS A 12 -2.59 -18.44 2.34
C LYS A 12 -3.40 -19.34 1.40
N ALA A 13 -4.28 -20.16 1.97
CA ALA A 13 -5.21 -21.01 1.24
C ALA A 13 -6.55 -21.07 1.98
N TYR A 14 -7.63 -20.68 1.31
CA TYR A 14 -8.99 -20.73 1.86
C TYR A 14 -9.83 -21.79 1.15
N HIS A 15 -10.63 -22.51 1.93
CA HIS A 15 -11.68 -23.40 1.46
C HIS A 15 -12.99 -23.10 2.19
N LYS A 16 -14.10 -23.30 1.49
CA LYS A 16 -15.44 -23.09 2.06
C LYS A 16 -15.62 -23.96 3.32
N GLY A 17 -16.06 -23.34 4.40
CA GLY A 17 -16.29 -24.01 5.69
C GLY A 17 -15.14 -23.85 6.70
N ILE A 18 -13.98 -23.32 6.30
CA ILE A 18 -12.94 -22.91 7.23
C ILE A 18 -13.47 -21.75 8.09
N GLN A 19 -13.25 -21.84 9.40
CA GLN A 19 -13.53 -20.79 10.38
C GLN A 19 -12.28 -20.56 11.23
N LEU A 20 -11.97 -19.31 11.51
CA LEU A 20 -10.97 -18.93 12.50
C LEU A 20 -11.68 -18.49 13.78
N LYS A 21 -11.08 -18.80 14.93
CA LYS A 21 -11.55 -18.28 16.22
C LYS A 21 -11.26 -16.78 16.33
N HIS A 22 -10.06 -16.38 15.91
CA HIS A 22 -9.64 -14.98 15.84
C HIS A 22 -8.94 -14.70 14.50
N HIS A 23 -9.17 -13.54 13.89
CA HIS A 23 -8.48 -13.16 12.65
C HIS A 23 -6.96 -13.01 12.82
N GLU A 24 -6.51 -12.71 14.03
CA GLU A 24 -5.09 -12.60 14.39
C GLU A 24 -4.36 -13.94 14.24
N ASP A 25 -5.08 -15.06 14.25
CA ASP A 25 -4.52 -16.41 14.05
C ASP A 25 -4.24 -16.73 12.57
N ALA A 26 -4.53 -15.82 11.64
CA ALA A 26 -4.40 -16.06 10.21
C ALA A 26 -2.93 -16.10 9.74
N ASP A 27 -2.61 -17.02 8.83
CA ASP A 27 -1.23 -17.37 8.45
C ASP A 27 -0.62 -16.49 7.34
N ASN A 28 -1.38 -15.53 6.82
CA ASN A 28 -0.96 -14.58 5.78
C ASN A 28 -1.02 -13.12 6.24
N LEU A 29 -1.07 -12.88 7.55
CA LEU A 29 -0.85 -11.54 8.10
C LEU A 29 0.62 -11.19 7.99
N LEU A 30 0.91 -9.96 7.55
CA LEU A 30 2.28 -9.48 7.37
C LEU A 30 2.62 -8.56 8.53
N ASP A 31 3.82 -8.71 9.07
CA ASP A 31 4.46 -7.63 9.79
C ASP A 31 5.00 -6.58 8.82
N TYR A 32 5.51 -5.48 9.37
CA TYR A 32 6.04 -4.39 8.58
C TYR A 32 7.27 -4.81 7.75
N ASP A 33 8.14 -5.65 8.30
CA ASP A 33 9.39 -6.05 7.65
C ASP A 33 9.10 -6.92 6.41
N GLU A 34 8.22 -7.91 6.53
CA GLU A 34 7.79 -8.72 5.41
C GLU A 34 7.00 -7.89 4.37
N PHE A 35 6.16 -6.95 4.83
CA PHE A 35 5.44 -6.04 3.94
C PHE A 35 6.42 -5.21 3.09
N ILE A 36 7.39 -4.54 3.71
CA ILE A 36 8.39 -3.72 3.01
C ILE A 36 9.28 -4.57 2.10
N GLN A 37 9.69 -5.76 2.55
CA GLN A 37 10.44 -6.70 1.71
C GLN A 37 9.66 -7.04 0.44
N ARG A 38 8.37 -7.39 0.56
CA ARG A 38 7.53 -7.72 -0.60
C ARG A 38 7.38 -6.53 -1.54
N CYS A 39 7.17 -5.33 -1.01
CA CYS A 39 7.05 -4.11 -1.81
C CYS A 39 8.33 -3.79 -2.59
N THR A 40 9.47 -3.89 -1.93
CA THR A 40 10.78 -3.57 -2.53
C THR A 40 11.25 -4.64 -3.51
N CYS A 41 11.13 -5.93 -3.18
CA CYS A 41 11.51 -7.03 -4.08
C CYS A 41 10.69 -7.06 -5.37
N ARG A 42 9.41 -6.64 -5.32
CA ARG A 42 8.54 -6.56 -6.49
C ARG A 42 8.73 -5.28 -7.31
N GLY A 43 9.53 -4.33 -6.81
CA GLY A 43 9.78 -3.06 -7.50
C GLY A 43 8.57 -2.13 -7.55
N TYR A 44 7.64 -2.21 -6.58
CA TYR A 44 6.42 -1.38 -6.60
C TYR A 44 6.69 0.14 -6.53
N GLY A 45 7.91 0.56 -6.23
CA GLY A 45 8.35 1.97 -6.28
C GLY A 45 9.39 2.29 -7.35
N THR A 46 9.78 1.33 -8.20
CA THR A 46 10.91 1.51 -9.14
C THR A 46 10.46 1.69 -10.59
N PHE A 47 9.22 1.35 -10.93
CA PHE A 47 8.68 1.52 -12.27
C PHE A 47 8.18 2.95 -12.47
N ALA A 48 8.64 3.59 -13.56
CA ALA A 48 8.18 4.90 -14.00
C ALA A 48 8.04 4.91 -15.53
N LEU A 49 6.87 5.30 -16.03
CA LEU A 49 6.64 5.54 -17.47
C LEU A 49 7.07 6.94 -17.93
N GLY A 50 7.35 7.83 -16.98
CA GLY A 50 7.72 9.21 -17.20
C GLY A 50 8.15 9.87 -15.89
N THR A 51 8.16 11.20 -15.84
CA THR A 51 8.53 11.93 -14.63
C THR A 51 7.62 11.55 -13.47
N THR A 52 8.22 11.02 -12.40
CA THR A 52 7.50 10.63 -11.18
C THR A 52 7.76 11.66 -10.09
N MET A 53 6.71 12.32 -9.63
CA MET A 53 6.76 13.25 -8.50
C MET A 53 6.28 12.53 -7.24
N GLN A 54 7.12 12.50 -6.21
CA GLN A 54 6.76 11.96 -4.90
C GLN A 54 6.36 13.09 -3.96
N LEU A 55 5.30 12.87 -3.18
CA LEU A 55 4.74 13.84 -2.26
C LEU A 55 4.32 13.14 -0.98
N ASP A 56 4.79 13.63 0.16
CA ASP A 56 4.28 13.20 1.45
C ASP A 56 2.91 13.85 1.68
N VAL A 57 1.89 13.03 1.90
CA VAL A 57 0.51 13.44 2.16
C VAL A 57 -0.01 12.88 3.48
N THR A 58 0.90 12.56 4.41
CA THR A 58 0.54 12.10 5.76
C THR A 58 -0.36 13.10 6.48
N ASP A 59 -0.11 14.40 6.27
CA ASP A 59 -0.98 15.49 6.68
C ASP A 59 -1.26 16.40 5.46
N PHE A 60 -2.50 16.38 4.99
CA PHE A 60 -2.95 17.14 3.82
C PHE A 60 -2.85 18.66 4.02
N SER A 61 -2.84 19.15 5.26
CA SER A 61 -2.81 20.59 5.54
C SER A 61 -1.45 21.24 5.33
N ILE A 62 -0.36 20.45 5.32
CA ILE A 62 1.01 20.93 5.20
C ILE A 62 1.65 20.65 3.83
N VAL A 63 0.89 20.04 2.93
CA VAL A 63 1.38 19.68 1.59
C VAL A 63 1.62 20.96 0.77
N PRO A 64 2.80 21.15 0.16
CA PRO A 64 3.13 22.35 -0.62
C PRO A 64 2.50 22.31 -2.02
N TYR A 65 1.17 22.40 -2.09
CA TYR A 65 0.42 22.28 -3.34
C TYR A 65 0.82 23.32 -4.39
N ASP A 66 1.08 24.55 -3.99
CA ASP A 66 1.46 25.62 -4.94
C ASP A 66 2.78 25.29 -5.67
N GLU A 67 3.77 24.77 -4.94
CA GLU A 67 5.04 24.32 -5.53
C GLU A 67 4.85 23.14 -6.47
N LEU A 68 4.01 22.18 -6.08
CA LEU A 68 3.67 21.03 -6.92
C LEU A 68 3.02 21.49 -8.23
N MET A 69 2.07 22.42 -8.17
CA MET A 69 1.38 22.94 -9.35
C MET A 69 2.32 23.70 -10.28
N ASN A 70 3.31 24.42 -9.75
CA ASN A 70 4.32 25.08 -10.57
C ASN A 70 5.22 24.05 -11.29
N LYS A 71 5.69 23.01 -10.59
CA LYS A 71 6.46 21.91 -11.21
C LYS A 71 5.68 21.20 -12.32
N ILE A 72 4.37 20.97 -12.12
CA ILE A 72 3.50 20.38 -13.15
C ILE A 72 3.43 21.29 -14.39
N LYS A 73 3.28 22.61 -14.20
CA LYS A 73 3.23 23.56 -15.33
C LYS A 73 4.54 23.58 -16.13
N GLU A 74 5.68 23.51 -15.47
CA GLU A 74 6.99 23.46 -16.13
C GLU A 74 7.14 22.22 -17.02
N LEU A 75 6.60 21.06 -16.59
CA LEU A 75 6.64 19.82 -17.37
C LEU A 75 5.69 19.81 -18.59
N LEU A 76 4.72 20.72 -18.64
CA LEU A 76 3.74 20.84 -19.72
C LEU A 76 4.14 21.87 -20.80
N GLN A 77 5.24 22.59 -20.61
CA GLN A 77 5.80 23.54 -21.58
C GLN A 77 6.75 22.83 -22.55
#